data_AF-A0A3C0BAM7-F1
#
_entry.id   AF-A0A3C0BAM7-F1
#
_cell.length_a   1.000
_cell.length_b   1.000
_cell.length_c   1.000
_cell.angle_alpha   90.00
_cell.angle_beta   90.00
_cell.angle_gamma   90.00
#
_symmetry.space_group_name_H-M   'P 1'
#
loop_
_entity.id
_entity.type
_entity.pdbx_description
1 polymer ?
#
loop_
_entity_poly.entity_id
_entity_poly.type
_entity_poly.pdbx_seq_one_letter_code
_entity_poly.pdbx_strand_id
1 'polypeptide(L)'
;MIDPLNIFLKKLLMLSAGVAFFILIFYFAYHGKWFSPALPFLLIFFMAITLLSYYFIQKSAMRNPRRFIQVYLITTAARLILYIVIIMLYVFLYRDDALYFLSAFFTLYVTYSVFEVMVLAKKRL
;
A
#
# COMPACT_ATOMS: atom_id res chain seq x y z
N MET A 1 26.00 -8.37 -7.26
CA MET A 1 24.69 -8.72 -7.84
C MET A 1 23.65 -7.91 -7.07
N ILE A 2 23.06 -6.86 -7.66
CA ILE A 2 22.12 -5.99 -6.92
C ILE A 2 20.77 -6.71 -6.90
N ASP A 3 20.30 -7.09 -5.70
CA ASP A 3 19.02 -7.79 -5.59
C ASP A 3 17.87 -6.87 -6.05
N PRO A 4 17.07 -7.28 -7.05
CA PRO A 4 15.95 -6.49 -7.54
C PRO A 4 14.92 -6.13 -6.46
N LEU A 5 14.89 -6.89 -5.35
CA LEU A 5 14.08 -6.61 -4.18
C LEU A 5 14.59 -5.38 -3.39
N ASN A 6 15.91 -5.20 -3.26
CA ASN A 6 16.49 -4.04 -2.54
C ASN A 6 16.24 -2.73 -3.30
N ILE A 7 16.27 -2.76 -4.63
CA ILE A 7 15.90 -1.60 -5.46
C ILE A 7 14.43 -1.24 -5.26
N PHE A 8 13.54 -2.24 -5.24
CA PHE A 8 12.12 -2.03 -5.00
C PHE A 8 11.87 -1.46 -3.60
N LEU A 9 12.49 -2.06 -2.59
CA LEU A 9 12.37 -1.65 -1.20
C LEU A 9 12.85 -0.20 -1.01
N LYS A 10 13.97 0.20 -1.64
CA LYS A 10 14.44 1.60 -1.59
C LYS A 10 13.43 2.57 -2.19
N LYS A 11 12.80 2.24 -3.33
CA LYS A 11 11.74 3.07 -3.95
C LYS A 11 10.48 3.12 -3.09
N LEU A 12 10.09 1.99 -2.51
CA LEU A 12 8.95 1.90 -1.61
C LEU A 12 9.16 2.74 -0.35
N LEU A 13 10.35 2.67 0.26
CA LEU A 13 10.72 3.50 1.40
C LEU A 13 10.74 4.98 1.03
N MET A 14 11.25 5.35 -0.14
CA MET A 14 11.26 6.75 -0.59
C MET A 14 9.84 7.29 -0.80
N LEU A 15 8.93 6.48 -1.37
CA LEU A 15 7.52 6.84 -1.48
C LEU A 15 6.87 6.95 -0.10
N SER A 16 7.08 5.96 0.77
CA SER A 16 6.50 5.93 2.12
C SER A 16 6.97 7.13 2.95
N ALA A 17 8.24 7.50 2.84
CA ALA A 17 8.81 8.68 3.48
C ALA A 17 8.19 9.97 2.93
N GLY A 18 7.98 10.08 1.62
CA GLY A 18 7.29 11.20 1.00
C GLY A 18 5.84 11.33 1.50
N VAL A 19 5.09 10.23 1.52
CA VAL A 19 3.71 10.20 2.03
C VAL A 19 3.68 10.56 3.51
N ALA A 20 4.58 10.02 4.32
CA ALA A 20 4.69 10.35 5.75
C ALA A 20 5.01 11.84 5.96
N PHE A 21 5.90 12.42 5.15
CA PHE A 21 6.21 13.83 5.20
C PHE A 21 5.01 14.72 4.85
N PHE A 22 4.25 14.36 3.80
CA PHE A 22 2.99 15.03 3.47
C PHE A 22 1.99 14.95 4.63
N ILE A 23 1.81 13.76 5.22
CA ILE A 23 0.92 13.58 6.37
C ILE A 23 1.36 14.45 7.55
N LEU A 24 2.66 14.52 7.85
CA LEU A 24 3.19 15.36 8.92
C LEU A 24 2.93 16.85 8.69
N ILE A 25 3.18 17.35 7.47
CA ILE A 25 2.90 18.75 7.14
C ILE A 25 1.43 19.09 7.37
N PHE A 26 0.51 18.25 6.86
CA PHE A 26 -0.91 18.48 7.06
C PHE A 26 -1.32 18.32 8.54
N TYR A 27 -0.73 17.37 9.26
CA TYR A 27 -1.02 17.16 10.68
C TYR A 27 -0.69 18.42 11.51
N PHE A 28 0.47 19.04 11.26
CA PHE A 28 0.87 20.28 11.92
C PHE A 28 0.04 21.48 11.45
N ALA A 29 -0.32 21.56 10.16
CA ALA A 29 -1.12 22.67 9.63
C ALA A 29 -2.56 22.69 10.18
N TYR A 30 -3.18 21.52 10.38
CA TYR A 30 -4.59 21.38 10.77
C TYR A 30 -4.80 20.97 12.24
N HIS A 31 -3.76 21.05 13.08
CA HIS A 31 -3.80 20.70 14.51
C HIS A 31 -4.40 19.30 14.80
N GLY A 32 -4.16 18.32 13.92
CA GLY A 32 -4.54 16.91 14.14
C GLY A 32 -6.03 16.57 14.20
N LYS A 33 -6.96 17.53 14.07
CA LYS A 33 -8.41 17.29 14.26
C LYS A 33 -9.09 16.44 13.17
N TRP A 34 -8.42 16.21 12.05
CA TRP A 34 -9.00 15.58 10.84
C TRP A 34 -8.31 14.26 10.48
N PHE A 35 -7.44 13.75 11.35
CA PHE A 35 -6.63 12.57 11.07
C PHE A 35 -6.98 11.43 12.02
N SER A 36 -7.25 10.26 11.43
CA SER A 36 -7.49 9.04 12.18
C SER A 36 -6.24 8.65 12.98
N PRO A 37 -6.36 8.27 14.27
CA PRO A 37 -5.25 7.76 15.06
C PRO A 37 -4.58 6.52 14.44
N ALA A 38 -5.28 5.81 13.55
CA ALA A 38 -4.79 4.61 12.88
C ALA A 38 -3.85 4.88 11.69
N LEU A 39 -3.68 6.13 11.25
CA LEU A 39 -2.83 6.49 10.10
C LEU A 39 -1.40 5.93 10.08
N PRO A 40 -0.61 6.01 11.17
CA PRO A 40 0.73 5.43 11.17
C PRO A 40 0.69 3.91 10.99
N PHE A 41 -0.31 3.23 11.56
CA PHE A 41 -0.52 1.80 11.37
C PHE A 41 -0.93 1.47 9.93
N LEU A 42 -1.80 2.27 9.33
CA LEU A 42 -2.19 2.14 7.92
C LEU A 42 -0.98 2.27 6.99
N LEU A 43 -0.10 3.24 7.23
CA LEU A 43 1.11 3.43 6.43
C LEU A 43 1.99 2.18 6.43
N ILE A 44 2.29 1.65 7.61
CA ILE A 44 3.11 0.43 7.76
C ILE A 44 2.41 -0.76 7.10
N PHE A 45 1.09 -0.88 7.27
CA PHE A 45 0.28 -1.93 6.68
C PHE A 45 0.32 -1.91 5.14
N PHE A 46 0.10 -0.75 4.51
CA PHE A 46 0.17 -0.60 3.06
C PHE A 46 1.58 -0.87 2.52
N MET A 47 2.61 -0.41 3.24
CA MET A 47 4.00 -0.70 2.89
C MET A 47 4.29 -2.20 2.94
N ALA A 48 3.91 -2.88 4.02
CA ALA A 48 4.11 -4.31 4.20
C ALA A 48 3.41 -5.14 3.12
N ILE A 49 2.14 -4.81 2.83
CA ILE A 49 1.37 -5.49 1.78
C ILE A 49 1.97 -5.28 0.40
N THR A 50 2.41 -4.06 0.08
CA THR A 50 3.02 -3.74 -1.21
C THR A 50 4.32 -4.52 -1.39
N LEU A 51 5.14 -4.59 -0.34
CA LEU A 51 6.38 -5.37 -0.36
C LEU A 51 6.13 -6.87 -0.52
N LEU A 52 5.19 -7.41 0.26
CA LEU A 52 4.82 -8.83 0.22
C LEU A 52 4.30 -9.23 -1.16
N SER A 53 3.48 -8.37 -1.76
CA SER A 53 2.93 -8.59 -3.09
C SER A 53 4.01 -8.59 -4.15
N TYR A 54 4.92 -7.63 -4.11
CA TYR A 54 6.08 -7.61 -5.00
C TYR A 54 6.92 -8.89 -4.87
N TYR A 55 7.17 -9.35 -3.63
CA TYR A 55 7.91 -10.59 -3.38
C TYR A 55 7.25 -11.81 -4.03
N PHE A 56 5.94 -11.99 -3.83
CA PHE A 56 5.20 -13.12 -4.41
C PHE A 56 5.15 -13.08 -5.93
N ILE A 57 4.91 -11.90 -6.51
CA ILE A 57 4.88 -11.70 -7.96
C ILE A 57 6.26 -11.98 -8.56
N GLN A 58 7.32 -11.43 -7.97
CA GLN A 58 8.69 -11.60 -8.44
C GLN A 58 9.14 -13.06 -8.40
N LYS A 59 8.91 -13.75 -7.27
CA LYS A 59 9.25 -15.16 -7.11
C LYS A 59 8.56 -16.05 -8.15
N SER A 60 7.33 -15.69 -8.52
CA SER A 60 6.55 -16.42 -9.52
C SER A 60 6.97 -16.08 -10.95
N ALA A 61 7.35 -14.83 -11.21
CA ALA A 61 7.81 -14.35 -12.52
C ALA A 61 9.15 -14.98 -12.94
N MET A 62 10.07 -15.20 -11.99
CA MET A 62 11.35 -15.87 -12.24
C MET A 62 11.17 -17.29 -12.80
N ARG A 63 10.06 -17.96 -12.48
CA ARG A 63 9.79 -19.34 -12.95
C ARG A 63 9.08 -19.38 -14.31
N ASN A 64 8.14 -18.48 -14.56
CA ASN A 64 7.41 -18.44 -15.84
C ASN A 64 6.74 -17.05 -16.06
N PRO A 65 7.07 -16.33 -17.14
CA PRO A 65 6.45 -15.04 -17.47
C PRO A 65 4.93 -15.08 -17.59
N ARG A 66 4.32 -16.20 -18.01
CA ARG A 66 2.85 -16.34 -18.05
C ARG A 66 2.22 -16.36 -16.65
N ARG A 67 2.93 -16.86 -15.64
CA ARG A 67 2.44 -16.88 -14.25
C ARG A 67 2.47 -15.51 -13.58
N PHE A 68 3.21 -14.55 -14.13
CA PHE A 68 3.24 -13.17 -13.61
C PHE A 68 1.83 -12.56 -13.57
N ILE A 69 1.09 -12.62 -14.68
CA ILE A 69 -0.25 -12.02 -14.77
C ILE A 69 -1.19 -12.70 -13.79
N GLN A 70 -1.17 -14.04 -13.75
CA GLN A 70 -2.04 -14.82 -12.88
C GLN A 70 -1.79 -14.50 -11.40
N VAL A 71 -0.53 -14.47 -10.97
CA VAL A 71 -0.19 -14.17 -9.57
C VAL A 71 -0.47 -12.71 -9.23
N TYR A 72 -0.24 -11.78 -10.16
CA TYR A 72 -0.62 -10.38 -9.98
C TYR A 72 -2.13 -10.25 -9.72
N LEU A 73 -2.97 -10.85 -10.56
CA LEU A 73 -4.43 -10.80 -10.41
C LEU A 73 -4.90 -11.41 -9.09
N ILE A 74 -4.37 -12.58 -8.71
CA ILE A 74 -4.72 -13.25 -7.45
C ILE A 74 -4.30 -12.38 -6.25
N THR A 75 -3.08 -11.84 -6.27
CA THR A 75 -2.55 -11.01 -5.18
C THR A 75 -3.34 -9.71 -5.05
N THR A 76 -3.76 -9.11 -6.17
CA THR A 76 -4.61 -7.91 -6.17
C THR A 76 -6.01 -8.21 -5.64
N ALA A 77 -6.65 -9.29 -6.09
CA ALA A 77 -7.98 -9.69 -5.60
C ALA A 77 -7.97 -10.00 -4.09
N ALA A 78 -6.96 -10.77 -3.63
CA ALA A 78 -6.79 -11.09 -2.22
C ALA A 78 -6.63 -9.83 -1.36
N ARG A 79 -5.87 -8.84 -1.84
CA ARG A 79 -5.71 -7.55 -1.15
C ARG A 79 -7.01 -6.76 -1.07
N LEU A 80 -7.80 -6.72 -2.14
CA LEU A 80 -9.09 -6.03 -2.12
C LEU A 80 -10.04 -6.64 -1.08
N ILE A 81 -10.10 -7.97 -1.00
CA ILE A 81 -10.89 -8.67 0.03
C ILE A 81 -10.38 -8.32 1.43
N LEU A 82 -9.07 -8.38 1.65
CA LEU A 82 -8.45 -8.01 2.92
C LEU A 82 -8.77 -6.56 3.33
N TYR A 83 -8.73 -5.63 2.38
CA TYR A 83 -9.05 -4.23 2.60
C TYR A 83 -10.52 -4.03 3.00
N ILE A 84 -11.45 -4.71 2.33
CA ILE A 84 -12.88 -4.68 2.69
C ILE A 84 -13.07 -5.17 4.13
N VAL A 85 -12.46 -6.30 4.49
CA VAL A 85 -12.56 -6.85 5.85
C VAL A 85 -12.04 -5.87 6.89
N ILE A 86 -10.87 -5.26 6.65
CA ILE A 86 -10.27 -4.30 7.59
C ILE A 86 -11.12 -3.05 7.73
N ILE A 87 -11.62 -2.51 6.62
CA ILE A 87 -12.51 -1.34 6.64
C ILE A 87 -13.77 -1.67 7.44
N MET A 88 -14.43 -2.80 7.17
CA MET A 88 -15.65 -3.18 7.89
C MET A 88 -15.40 -3.34 9.38
N LEU A 89 -14.33 -4.04 9.77
CA LEU A 89 -13.97 -4.23 11.18
C LEU A 89 -13.71 -2.88 11.88
N TYR A 90 -12.94 -1.99 11.25
CA TYR A 90 -12.60 -0.70 11.84
C TYR A 90 -13.82 0.21 11.98
N VAL A 91 -14.61 0.35 10.91
CA VAL A 91 -15.81 1.20 10.90
C VAL A 91 -16.85 0.69 11.89
N PHE A 92 -16.95 -0.63 12.10
CA PHE A 92 -17.85 -1.20 13.08
C PHE A 92 -17.43 -0.89 14.53
N LEU A 93 -16.12 -0.90 14.81
CA LEU A 93 -15.57 -0.61 16.14
C LEU A 93 -15.49 0.88 16.47
N TYR A 94 -15.18 1.73 15.48
CA TYR A 94 -14.88 3.15 15.65
C TYR A 94 -15.67 4.01 14.65
N ARG A 95 -16.99 4.08 14.84
CA ARG A 95 -17.89 4.83 13.93
C ARG A 95 -17.57 6.32 13.85
N ASP A 96 -17.17 6.94 14.96
CA ASP A 96 -16.88 8.38 15.00
C ASP A 96 -15.64 8.75 14.17
N ASP A 97 -14.70 7.80 14.01
CA ASP A 97 -13.48 7.96 13.22
C ASP A 97 -13.61 7.37 11.80
N ALA A 98 -14.75 6.75 11.47
CA ALA A 98 -14.93 5.98 10.24
C ALA A 98 -14.67 6.80 8.98
N LEU A 99 -15.12 8.05 8.93
CA LEU A 99 -14.93 8.93 7.77
C LEU A 99 -13.46 9.31 7.57
N TYR A 100 -12.75 9.63 8.65
CA TYR A 100 -11.32 9.97 8.59
C TYR A 100 -10.48 8.74 8.25
N PHE A 101 -10.81 7.59 8.85
CA PHE A 101 -10.15 6.32 8.53
C PHE A 101 -10.37 5.93 7.07
N LEU A 102 -11.61 5.98 6.57
CA LEU A 102 -11.93 5.56 5.21
C LEU A 102 -11.26 6.46 4.16
N SER A 103 -11.24 7.78 4.38
CA SER A 103 -10.58 8.73 3.48
C SER A 103 -9.06 8.54 3.46
N ALA A 104 -8.44 8.35 4.63
CA ALA A 104 -7.03 8.00 4.76
C ALA A 104 -6.71 6.68 4.06
N PHE A 105 -7.50 5.65 4.32
CA PHE A 105 -7.36 4.32 3.74
C PHE A 105 -7.44 4.38 2.22
N PHE A 106 -8.44 5.07 1.67
CA PHE A 106 -8.64 5.22 0.24
C PHE A 106 -7.48 5.97 -0.42
N THR A 107 -7.00 7.04 0.20
CA THR A 107 -5.86 7.82 -0.30
C THR A 107 -4.61 6.94 -0.37
N LEU A 108 -4.27 6.25 0.72
CA LEU A 108 -3.13 5.34 0.76
C LEU A 108 -3.30 4.19 -0.25
N TYR A 109 -4.49 3.60 -0.34
CA TYR A 109 -4.79 2.56 -1.32
C TYR A 109 -4.45 3.00 -2.74
N VAL A 110 -4.94 4.17 -3.17
CA VAL A 110 -4.66 4.68 -4.52
C VAL A 110 -3.18 4.94 -4.71
N THR A 111 -2.52 5.62 -3.77
CA THR A 111 -1.09 5.96 -3.88
C THR A 111 -0.22 4.72 -4.02
N TYR A 112 -0.40 3.71 -3.15
CA TYR A 112 0.41 2.49 -3.18
C TYR A 112 0.06 1.60 -4.37
N SER A 113 -1.21 1.53 -4.78
CA SER A 113 -1.64 0.73 -5.94
C SER A 113 -1.07 1.31 -7.25
N VAL A 114 -1.16 2.63 -7.44
CA VAL A 114 -0.58 3.30 -8.61
C VAL A 114 0.94 3.11 -8.64
N PHE A 115 1.62 3.26 -7.51
CA PHE A 115 3.04 2.98 -7.41
C PHE A 115 3.39 1.55 -7.82
N GLU A 116 2.69 0.56 -7.29
CA GLU A 116 2.92 -0.85 -7.61
C GLU A 116 2.76 -1.10 -9.12
N VAL A 117 1.67 -0.62 -9.72
CA VAL A 117 1.42 -0.75 -11.16
C VAL A 117 2.51 -0.08 -11.98
N MET A 118 2.91 1.15 -11.65
CA MET A 118 3.98 1.86 -12.38
C MET A 118 5.31 1.12 -12.33
N VAL A 119 5.68 0.60 -11.15
CA VAL A 119 6.95 -0.12 -10.98
C VAL A 119 6.92 -1.48 -11.66
N LEU A 120 5.80 -2.20 -11.59
CA LEU A 120 5.63 -3.48 -12.28
C LEU A 120 5.57 -3.31 -13.80
N ALA A 121 4.86 -2.29 -14.31
CA ALA A 121 4.77 -1.98 -15.73
C ALA A 121 6.15 -1.61 -16.30
N LYS A 122 6.93 -0.79 -15.58
CA LYS A 122 8.30 -0.44 -15.99
C LYS A 122 9.25 -1.64 -16.03
N LYS A 123 9.00 -2.68 -15.25
CA LYS A 123 9.82 -3.91 -15.23
C LYS A 123 9.44 -4.90 -16.36
N ARG A 124 8.36 -4.61 -17.09
CA ARG A 124 7.80 -5.44 -18.17
C ARG A 124 8.22 -4.96 -19.57
N LEU A 125 8.84 -3.78 -19.68
CA LEU A 125 9.48 -3.19 -20.86
C LEU A 125 11.00 -3.25 -20.67
#